data_AF-A0AA50FC49-F1
#
_entry.id   AF-A0AA50FC49-F1
#
_cell.length_a   1.000
_cell.length_b   1.000
_cell.length_c   1.000
_cell.angle_alpha   90.00
_cell.angle_beta   90.00
_cell.angle_gamma   90.00
#
_symmetry.space_group_name_H-M   'P 1'
#
loop_
_entity.id
_entity.type
_entity.pdbx_description
1 polymer ?
#
loop_
_entity_poly.entity_id
_entity_poly.type
_entity_poly.pdbx_seq_one_letter_code
_entity_poly.pdbx_strand_id
1 'polypeptide(L)' 'MNNKPEYLHGEHLIDRAGYNKFKEMILEDIKLNLEAMVAQRVLWAETKYRFNFNLKSITQH' A
#
# COMPACT_ATOMS: atom_id res chain seq x y z
N MET A 1 -8.97 21.28 -7.95
CA MET A 1 -8.11 20.10 -7.77
C MET A 1 -7.31 19.93 -9.05
N ASN A 2 -6.01 20.25 -9.02
CA ASN A 2 -5.16 20.12 -10.19
C ASN A 2 -4.95 18.62 -10.40
N ASN A 3 -5.51 18.05 -11.47
CA ASN A 3 -5.47 16.63 -11.84
C ASN A 3 -4.04 16.11 -12.12
N LYS A 4 -3.12 16.31 -11.18
CA LYS A 4 -1.76 15.82 -11.24
C LYS A 4 -1.76 14.38 -10.72
N PRO A 5 -1.16 13.43 -11.45
CA PRO A 5 -1.00 12.07 -10.97
C PRO A 5 -0.04 12.07 -9.77
N GLU A 6 -0.50 11.56 -8.63
CA GLU A 6 0.34 11.28 -7.46
C GLU A 6 0.79 9.83 -7.52
N TYR A 7 2.09 9.58 -7.34
CA TYR A 7 2.59 8.23 -7.17
C TYR A 7 2.25 7.73 -5.76
N LEU A 8 1.47 6.66 -5.65
CA LEU A 8 1.07 6.05 -4.39
C LEU A 8 1.67 4.65 -4.26
N HIS A 9 2.41 4.42 -3.17
CA HIS A 9 2.92 3.09 -2.83
C HIS A 9 1.83 2.24 -2.16
N GLY A 10 2.02 0.92 -2.07
CA GLY A 10 1.03 0.00 -1.50
C GLY A 10 0.60 0.35 -0.06
N GLU A 11 1.54 0.83 0.76
CA GLU A 11 1.23 1.34 2.10
C GLU A 11 0.26 2.53 2.08
N HIS A 12 0.40 3.46 1.12
CA HIS A 12 -0.47 4.63 1.02
C HIS A 12 -1.90 4.20 0.67
N LEU A 13 -2.04 3.11 -0.09
CA LEU A 13 -3.35 2.51 -0.40
C LEU A 13 -3.95 1.81 0.82
N ILE A 14 -3.12 1.10 1.60
CA ILE A 14 -3.53 0.49 2.88
C ILE A 14 -3.96 1.56 3.88
N ASP A 15 -3.22 2.66 4.00
CA ASP A 15 -3.55 3.77 4.91
C ASP A 15 -4.87 4.45 4.54
N ARG A 16 -5.15 4.59 3.23
CA ARG A 16 -6.37 5.24 2.73
C ARG A 16 -7.59 4.33 2.78
N ALA A 17 -7.46 3.07 2.38
CA ALA A 17 -8.60 2.14 2.19
C ALA A 17 -8.73 1.10 3.30
N GLY A 18 -7.70 0.93 4.13
CA GLY A 18 -7.55 -0.18 5.05
C GLY A 18 -7.05 -1.46 4.36
N TYR A 19 -6.34 -2.29 5.14
CA TYR A 19 -5.73 -3.52 4.63
C TYR A 19 -6.73 -4.50 3.99
N ASN A 20 -7.93 -4.66 4.56
CA ASN A 20 -8.92 -5.59 4.00
C ASN A 20 -9.37 -5.19 2.60
N LYS A 21 -9.66 -3.91 2.39
CA LYS A 21 -10.07 -3.41 1.08
C LYS A 21 -8.92 -3.44 0.09
N PHE A 22 -7.72 -3.05 0.52
CA PHE A 22 -6.51 -3.16 -0.28
C PHE A 22 -6.26 -4.60 -0.77
N LYS A 23 -6.36 -5.57 0.14
CA LYS A 23 -6.18 -6.99 -0.16
C LYS A 23 -7.18 -7.49 -1.21
N GLU A 24 -8.46 -7.11 -1.09
CA GLU A 24 -9.48 -7.45 -2.10
C GLU A 24 -9.12 -6.89 -3.47
N MET A 25 -8.73 -5.61 -3.54
CA MET A 25 -8.42 -4.95 -4.81
C MET A 25 -7.17 -5.51 -5.48
N ILE A 26 -6.09 -5.76 -4.72
CA ILE A 26 -4.82 -6.19 -5.33
C ILE A 26 -4.79 -7.68 -5.69
N LEU A 27 -5.68 -8.47 -5.10
CA LEU A 27 -5.83 -9.90 -5.39
C LEU A 27 -7.04 -10.18 -6.30
N GLU A 28 -7.72 -9.15 -6.80
CA GLU A 28 -8.80 -9.31 -7.77
C GLU A 28 -8.30 -10.09 -8.98
N ASP A 29 -9.04 -11.13 -9.36
CA ASP A 29 -8.73 -12.06 -10.45
C ASP A 29 -7.38 -12.81 -10.34
N ILE A 30 -6.71 -12.76 -9.19
CA ILE A 30 -5.48 -13.52 -8.96
C ILE A 30 -5.79 -14.92 -8.43
N LYS A 31 -5.36 -15.93 -9.19
CA LYS A 31 -5.31 -17.32 -8.72
C LYS A 31 -4.08 -17.54 -7.85
N LEU A 32 -4.29 -17.64 -6.54
CA LEU A 32 -3.22 -17.96 -5.59
C LEU A 32 -2.75 -19.41 -5.73
N ASN A 33 -1.47 -19.63 -5.43
CA ASN A 33 -0.94 -20.98 -5.24
C ASN A 33 -1.60 -21.62 -4.02
N LEU A 34 -1.76 -22.95 -4.03
CA LEU A 34 -2.42 -23.69 -2.94
C LEU A 34 -1.75 -23.48 -1.58
N GLU A 35 -0.45 -23.23 -1.57
CA GLU A 35 0.35 -23.04 -0.35
C GLU A 35 0.49 -21.56 0.04
N ALA A 36 -0.07 -20.65 -0.76
CA ALA A 36 0.01 -19.23 -0.47
C ALA A 36 -0.81 -18.89 0.78
N MET A 37 -0.16 -18.24 1.74
CA MET A 37 -0.82 -17.72 2.93
C MET A 37 -1.04 -16.21 2.76
N VAL A 38 -2.29 -15.77 2.95
CA VAL A 38 -2.64 -14.36 2.95
C VAL A 38 -2.96 -13.92 4.36
N ALA A 39 -2.32 -12.85 4.82
CA ALA A 39 -2.58 -12.35 6.16
C ALA A 39 -4.05 -11.91 6.30
N GLN A 40 -4.69 -12.29 7.40
CA GLN A 40 -6.07 -11.88 7.70
C GLN A 40 -6.14 -10.43 8.18
N ARG A 41 -5.12 -9.99 8.91
CA ARG A 41 -4.98 -8.63 9.47
C ARG A 41 -3.52 -8.21 9.48
N VAL A 42 -3.28 -6.92 9.36
CA VAL A 42 -1.97 -6.30 9.58
C VAL A 42 -2.05 -5.50 10.87
N LEU A 43 -1.19 -5.85 11.83
CA LEU A 43 -1.06 -5.16 13.10
C LEU A 43 0.34 -4.55 13.14
N TRP A 44 0.52 -3.42 12.45
CA TRP A 44 1.78 -2.69 12.44
C TRP A 44 1.57 -1.34 13.10
N ALA A 45 2.34 -1.06 14.16
CA ALA A 45 2.60 0.29 14.64
C ALA A 45 3.89 0.81 13.96
N GLU A 46 3.74 1.47 12.81
CA GLU A 46 4.89 1.81 11.97
C GLU A 46 5.69 2.99 12.56
N THR A 47 7.00 2.82 12.74
CA THR A 47 7.91 3.95 12.94
C THR A 47 8.23 4.50 11.54
N LYS A 48 7.58 5.61 11.16
CA LYS A 48 7.63 6.28 9.83
C LYS A 48 9.02 6.53 9.21
N TYR A 49 10.11 6.25 9.93
CA TYR A 49 11.47 6.64 9.58
C TYR A 49 12.07 5.83 8.41
N ARG A 50 11.71 4.55 8.22
CA ARG A 50 12.38 3.69 7.21
C ARG A 50 11.83 3.78 5.78
N PHE A 51 10.61 4.28 5.58
CA PHE A 51 9.96 4.27 4.26
C PHE A 51 10.37 5.43 3.35
N ASN A 52 10.87 6.54 3.89
CA ASN A 52 11.24 7.72 3.11
C ASN A 52 12.61 7.63 2.41
N PHE A 53 13.35 6.52 2.54
CA PHE A 53 14.73 6.45 2.05
C PHE A 53 14.83 6.58 0.52
N ASN A 54 13.80 6.13 -0.20
CA ASN A 54 13.74 6.14 -1.67
C ASN A 54 12.70 7.12 -2.23
N LEU A 55 11.95 7.82 -1.37
CA LEU A 55 10.95 8.79 -1.80
C LEU A 55 11.61 10.15 -2.01
N LYS A 56 11.42 10.76 -3.19
CA LYS A 56 11.77 12.16 -3.38
C LYS A 56 10.83 13.01 -2.54
N SER A 57 11.34 14.10 -1.98
CA SER A 57 10.52 15.04 -1.22
C SER A 57 9.35 15.52 -2.10
N ILE A 58 8.17 15.73 -1.51
CA ILE A 58 7.02 16.35 -2.19
C ILE A 58 7.41 17.71 -2.79
N THR A 59 8.40 18.39 -2.22
CA THR A 59 8.95 19.66 -2.74
C THR A 59 9.77 19.50 -4.02
N GLN A 60 10.14 18.27 -4.39
CA GLN A 60 10.95 17.94 -5.56
C GLN A 60 10.13 17.34 -6.72
N HIS A 61 8.80 17.35 -6.62
CA HIS A 61 7.84 16.85 -7.62
C HIS A 61 7.22 17.96 -8.49
#